data_AF-A0A7E4ZPX3-F1
#
_entry.id   AF-A0A7E4ZPX3-F1
#
_cell.length_a   1.000
_cell.length_b   1.000
_cell.length_c   1.000
_cell.angle_alpha   90.00
_cell.angle_beta   90.00
_cell.angle_gamma   90.00
#
_symmetry.space_group_name_H-M   'P 1'
#
loop_
_entity.id
_entity.type
_entity.pdbx_description
1 polymer ?
#
loop_
_entity_poly.entity_id
_entity_poly.type
_entity_poly.pdbx_seq_one_letter_code
_entity_poly.pdbx_strand_id
1 'polypeptide(L)'
;MSKPKPDKPLNYMQKQSIRFVDNGDPPFIAKMKAGMGYRDTKIEDKFAPETKQTDDEIREENDVLNLKPEDQPVVVVLKEGSDMTQEEYDEEVKKKAAELDRKKIDDGKITFKKPTAKRPNDESVDEAAAASDAVIKDKTLRLEAEKKRDDAIKKKTNTALLSFGDDEEEE
;
A
#
# COMPACT_ATOMS: atom_id res chain seq x y z
N MET A 1 51.82 14.21 48.13
CA MET A 1 51.09 13.53 47.04
C MET A 1 52.10 13.11 45.99
N SER A 2 52.31 11.79 45.81
CA SER A 2 53.29 11.25 44.85
C SER A 2 52.72 11.33 43.43
N LYS A 3 53.49 11.86 42.47
CA LYS A 3 53.07 11.93 41.07
C LYS A 3 53.11 10.52 40.45
N PRO A 4 52.10 10.11 39.66
CA PRO A 4 52.15 8.84 38.94
C PRO A 4 53.32 8.86 37.95
N LYS A 5 54.06 7.74 37.87
CA LYS A 5 55.16 7.57 36.92
C LYS A 5 54.58 7.42 35.50
N PRO A 6 55.27 7.93 34.46
CA PRO A 6 54.82 7.76 33.09
C PRO A 6 54.91 6.28 32.67
N ASP A 7 53.88 5.78 32.02
CA ASP A 7 53.81 4.40 31.52
C ASP A 7 54.83 4.17 30.40
N LYS A 8 55.53 3.02 30.46
CA LYS A 8 56.48 2.62 29.42
C LYS A 8 55.74 2.22 28.14
N PRO A 9 56.24 2.59 26.94
CA PRO A 9 55.60 2.19 25.69
C PRO A 9 55.69 0.67 25.50
N LEU A 10 54.58 0.08 25.05
CA LEU A 10 54.46 -1.36 24.84
C LEU A 10 55.27 -1.85 23.63
N ASN A 11 55.83 -3.05 23.72
CA ASN A 11 56.53 -3.72 22.63
C ASN A 11 55.55 -4.31 21.60
N TYR A 12 56.00 -4.55 20.36
CA TYR A 12 55.21 -5.10 19.25
C TYR A 12 54.44 -6.37 19.64
N MET A 13 55.10 -7.33 20.32
CA MET A 13 54.45 -8.56 20.80
C MET A 13 53.32 -8.29 21.81
N GLN A 14 53.48 -7.28 22.65
CA GLN A 14 52.45 -6.90 23.64
C GLN A 14 51.28 -6.16 22.98
N LYS A 15 51.53 -5.43 21.89
CA LYS A 15 50.48 -4.77 21.11
C LYS A 15 49.60 -5.78 20.38
N GLN A 16 50.18 -6.88 19.89
CA GLN A 16 49.42 -7.92 19.18
C GLN A 16 48.44 -8.69 20.08
N SER A 17 48.67 -8.73 21.39
CA SER A 17 47.74 -9.37 22.34
C SER A 17 46.57 -8.49 22.78
N ILE A 18 46.53 -7.22 22.39
CA ILE A 18 45.46 -6.29 22.79
C ILE A 18 44.28 -6.48 21.85
N ARG A 19 43.15 -6.95 22.39
CA ARG A 19 41.88 -6.99 21.69
C ARG A 19 41.01 -5.81 22.13
N PHE A 20 40.26 -5.26 21.20
CA PHE A 20 39.21 -4.31 21.52
C PHE A 20 38.12 -5.01 22.33
N VAL A 21 37.77 -4.44 23.48
CA VAL A 21 36.64 -4.87 24.29
C VAL A 21 35.62 -3.74 24.22
N ASP A 22 34.48 -4.04 23.61
CA ASP A 22 33.36 -3.11 23.58
C ASP A 22 32.66 -3.15 24.95
N ASN A 23 32.80 -2.09 25.72
CA ASN A 23 32.12 -1.94 27.01
C ASN A 23 30.73 -1.29 26.86
N GLY A 24 30.29 -1.03 25.63
CA GLY A 24 29.07 -0.29 25.33
C GLY A 24 29.17 1.20 25.68
N ASP A 25 28.10 1.93 25.34
CA ASP A 25 28.03 3.35 25.62
C ASP A 25 27.69 3.64 27.10
N PRO A 26 28.31 4.65 27.71
CA PRO A 26 27.87 5.21 28.98
C PRO A 26 26.40 5.69 28.91
N PRO A 27 25.68 5.71 30.05
CA PRO A 27 24.23 5.99 30.08
C PRO A 27 23.85 7.37 29.53
N PHE A 28 24.75 8.36 29.60
CA PHE A 28 24.54 9.67 28.98
C PHE A 28 24.55 9.60 27.45
N ILE A 29 25.52 8.90 26.88
CA ILE A 29 25.64 8.74 25.42
C ILE A 29 24.47 7.89 24.90
N ALA A 30 24.06 6.86 25.64
CA ALA A 30 22.89 6.05 25.29
C ALA A 30 21.60 6.90 25.21
N LYS A 31 21.37 7.80 26.19
CA LYS A 31 20.23 8.74 26.16
C LYS A 31 20.30 9.71 25.00
N MET A 32 21.48 10.24 24.70
CA MET A 32 21.69 11.15 23.56
C MET A 32 21.42 10.43 22.23
N LYS A 33 21.97 9.23 22.05
CA LYS A 33 21.72 8.40 20.87
C LYS A 33 20.24 8.09 20.70
N ALA A 34 19.54 7.73 21.78
CA ALA A 34 18.09 7.52 21.75
C ALA A 34 17.32 8.80 21.38
N GLY A 35 17.70 9.95 21.93
CA GLY A 35 17.08 11.24 21.61
C GLY A 35 17.32 11.71 20.17
N MET A 36 18.44 11.32 19.58
CA MET A 36 18.79 11.59 18.17
C MET A 36 18.23 10.53 17.21
N GLY A 37 17.50 9.53 17.70
CA GLY A 37 16.98 8.44 16.88
C GLY A 37 18.06 7.52 16.30
N TYR A 38 19.27 7.52 16.88
CA TYR A 38 20.38 6.68 16.44
C TYR A 38 20.03 5.20 16.61
N ARG A 39 20.21 4.43 15.54
CA ARG A 39 20.09 2.96 15.53
C ARG A 39 21.43 2.35 15.13
N ASP A 40 21.82 1.28 15.81
CA ASP A 40 23.02 0.52 15.42
C ASP A 40 22.79 -0.12 14.06
N THR A 41 23.48 0.40 13.06
CA THR A 41 23.43 -0.14 11.70
C THR A 41 24.49 -1.22 11.55
N LYS A 42 24.06 -2.43 11.24
CA LYS A 42 24.96 -3.51 10.87
C LYS A 42 25.30 -3.41 9.39
N ILE A 43 26.42 -4.02 9.00
CA ILE A 43 26.84 -4.09 7.60
C ILE A 43 25.74 -4.75 6.75
N GLU A 44 25.05 -5.74 7.30
CA GLU A 44 23.92 -6.43 6.66
C GLU A 44 22.72 -5.52 6.38
N ASP A 45 22.49 -4.48 7.18
CA ASP A 45 21.37 -3.55 6.98
C ASP A 45 21.53 -2.74 5.69
N LYS A 46 22.78 -2.60 5.19
CA LYS A 46 23.06 -1.95 3.90
C LYS A 46 22.65 -2.82 2.70
N PHE A 47 22.46 -4.11 2.92
CA PHE A 47 22.09 -5.10 1.89
C PHE A 47 20.64 -5.55 2.00
N ALA A 48 19.95 -5.21 3.10
CA ALA A 48 18.52 -5.40 3.17
C ALA A 48 17.86 -4.57 2.05
N PRO A 49 16.89 -5.14 1.30
CA PRO A 49 16.05 -4.33 0.44
C PRO A 49 15.22 -3.46 1.39
N GLU A 50 15.73 -2.26 1.68
CA GLU A 50 14.89 -1.22 2.26
C GLU A 50 13.63 -1.19 1.39
N THR A 51 12.46 -1.29 2.03
CA THR A 51 11.19 -0.87 1.43
C THR A 51 11.27 0.65 1.23
N LYS A 52 12.21 1.08 0.39
CA LYS A 52 12.26 2.43 -0.14
C LYS A 52 10.97 2.53 -0.88
N GLN A 53 10.06 3.34 -0.36
CA GLN A 53 9.02 3.91 -1.20
C GLN A 53 9.73 4.34 -2.48
N THR A 54 9.30 3.78 -3.60
CA THR A 54 9.90 4.13 -4.88
C THR A 54 9.80 5.64 -5.04
N ASP A 55 10.71 6.28 -5.78
CA ASP A 55 10.62 7.73 -6.02
C ASP A 55 9.22 8.12 -6.56
N ASP A 56 8.55 7.18 -7.25
CA ASP A 56 7.17 7.30 -7.71
C ASP A 56 6.14 7.32 -6.56
N GLU A 57 6.28 6.46 -5.55
CA GLU A 57 5.43 6.45 -4.35
C GLU A 57 5.63 7.70 -3.49
N ILE A 58 6.88 8.16 -3.32
CA ILE A 58 7.18 9.40 -2.60
C ILE A 58 6.58 10.60 -3.36
N ARG A 59 6.65 10.59 -4.70
CA ARG A 59 6.08 11.64 -5.53
C ARG A 59 4.56 11.65 -5.52
N GLU A 60 3.93 10.47 -5.46
CA GLU A 60 2.48 10.36 -5.33
C GLU A 60 2.04 10.83 -3.93
N GLU A 61 2.75 10.49 -2.86
CA GLU A 61 2.42 10.94 -1.49
C GLU A 61 2.56 12.47 -1.32
N ASN A 62 3.52 13.09 -2.02
CA ASN A 62 3.73 14.54 -2.00
C ASN A 62 2.90 15.31 -3.06
N ASP A 63 1.99 14.63 -3.78
CA ASP A 63 1.09 15.32 -4.70
C ASP A 63 0.07 16.16 -3.90
N VAL A 64 -0.21 17.38 -4.38
CA VAL A 64 -1.16 18.29 -3.72
C VAL A 64 -2.54 17.64 -3.58
N LEU A 65 -2.87 16.74 -4.51
CA LEU A 65 -4.09 15.94 -4.49
C LEU A 65 -4.19 14.99 -3.30
N ASN A 66 -3.06 14.53 -2.76
CA ASN A 66 -2.99 13.55 -1.68
C ASN A 66 -2.67 14.18 -0.32
N LEU A 67 -2.26 15.45 -0.30
CA LEU A 67 -2.06 16.23 0.94
C LEU A 67 -3.39 16.54 1.63
N LYS A 68 -3.37 16.51 2.97
CA LYS A 68 -4.47 17.01 3.80
C LYS A 68 -4.66 18.50 3.57
N PRO A 69 -5.89 19.05 3.70
CA PRO A 69 -6.14 20.47 3.46
C PRO A 69 -5.33 21.39 4.38
N GLU A 70 -4.95 20.92 5.57
CA GLU A 70 -4.11 21.66 6.53
C GLU A 70 -2.63 21.74 6.10
N ASP A 71 -2.16 20.75 5.35
CA ASP A 71 -0.77 20.63 4.87
C ASP A 71 -0.61 21.22 3.46
N GLN A 72 -1.70 21.62 2.81
CA GLN A 72 -1.66 22.24 1.49
C GLN A 72 -1.06 23.66 1.57
N PRO A 73 -0.27 24.06 0.57
CA PRO A 73 0.33 25.39 0.54
C PRO A 73 -0.75 26.48 0.38
N VAL A 74 -0.53 27.62 1.04
CA VAL A 74 -1.38 28.80 0.90
C VAL A 74 -1.13 29.47 -0.45
N VAL A 75 -2.18 29.71 -1.24
CA VAL A 75 -2.08 30.45 -2.50
C VAL A 75 -2.07 31.95 -2.20
N VAL A 76 -1.03 32.65 -2.67
CA VAL A 76 -0.88 34.10 -2.53
C VAL A 76 -0.86 34.73 -3.92
N VAL A 77 -1.82 35.60 -4.19
CA VAL A 77 -1.92 36.36 -5.46
C VAL A 77 -1.01 37.57 -5.36
N LEU A 78 0.01 37.69 -6.21
CA LEU A 78 0.92 38.82 -6.24
C LEU A 78 0.53 39.85 -7.31
N LYS A 79 -0.01 39.37 -8.43
CA LYS A 79 -0.46 40.19 -9.55
C LYS A 79 -1.91 39.85 -9.91
N GLU A 80 -2.79 40.80 -9.64
CA GLU A 80 -4.20 40.71 -9.99
C GLU A 80 -4.35 40.59 -11.52
N GLY A 81 -4.93 39.48 -11.99
CA GLY A 81 -5.24 39.22 -13.40
C GLY A 81 -4.29 38.28 -14.15
N SER A 82 -3.06 38.03 -13.64
CA SER A 82 -2.19 36.96 -14.18
C SER A 82 -2.15 35.73 -13.28
N ASP A 83 -2.18 35.95 -11.98
CA ASP A 83 -2.10 34.88 -10.99
C ASP A 83 -3.51 34.33 -10.73
N MET A 84 -3.62 33.02 -10.60
CA MET A 84 -4.90 32.37 -10.29
C MET A 84 -5.34 32.69 -8.86
N THR A 85 -6.64 32.91 -8.71
CA THR A 85 -7.26 33.02 -7.39
C THR A 85 -7.37 31.64 -6.72
N GLN A 86 -7.59 31.60 -5.40
CA GLN A 86 -7.75 30.35 -4.66
C GLN A 86 -8.90 29.49 -5.24
N GLU A 87 -10.01 30.12 -5.63
CA GLU A 87 -11.18 29.42 -6.15
C GLU A 87 -10.87 28.72 -7.49
N GLU A 88 -10.18 29.42 -8.39
CA GLU A 88 -9.76 28.88 -9.69
C GLU A 88 -8.76 27.72 -9.50
N TYR A 89 -7.84 27.87 -8.55
CA TYR A 89 -6.89 26.80 -8.20
C TYR A 89 -7.63 25.54 -7.72
N ASP A 90 -8.58 25.67 -6.80
CA ASP A 90 -9.34 24.55 -6.26
C ASP A 90 -10.16 23.84 -7.35
N GLU A 91 -10.69 24.57 -8.33
CA GLU A 91 -11.36 24.00 -9.49
C GLU A 91 -10.42 23.22 -10.40
N GLU A 92 -9.23 23.74 -10.69
CA GLU A 92 -8.23 23.05 -11.50
C GLU A 92 -7.75 21.76 -10.84
N VAL A 93 -7.55 21.78 -9.52
CA VAL A 93 -7.18 20.60 -8.73
C VAL A 93 -8.27 19.52 -8.85
N LYS A 94 -9.55 19.89 -8.71
CA LYS A 94 -10.67 18.96 -8.89
C LYS A 94 -10.77 18.39 -10.31
N LYS A 95 -10.57 19.23 -11.33
CA LYS A 95 -10.55 18.79 -12.75
C LYS A 95 -9.44 17.79 -13.00
N LYS A 96 -8.22 18.06 -12.51
CA LYS A 96 -7.08 17.14 -12.60
C LYS A 96 -7.36 15.82 -11.88
N ALA A 97 -7.96 15.85 -10.69
CA ALA A 97 -8.35 14.65 -9.96
C ALA A 97 -9.30 13.75 -10.79
N ALA A 98 -10.33 14.35 -11.39
CA ALA A 98 -11.29 13.63 -12.23
C ALA A 98 -10.65 13.07 -13.51
N GLU A 99 -9.73 13.79 -14.13
CA GLU A 99 -8.97 13.31 -15.30
C GLU A 99 -8.06 12.13 -14.96
N LEU A 100 -7.39 12.17 -13.80
CA LEU A 100 -6.57 11.06 -13.31
C LEU A 100 -7.41 9.83 -13.01
N ASP A 101 -8.58 9.98 -12.40
CA ASP A 101 -9.50 8.87 -12.17
C ASP A 101 -9.98 8.24 -13.48
N ARG A 102 -10.37 9.08 -14.46
CA ARG A 102 -10.73 8.61 -15.80
C ARG A 102 -9.59 7.85 -16.48
N LYS A 103 -8.35 8.35 -16.39
CA LYS A 103 -7.18 7.63 -16.91
C LYS A 103 -6.98 6.28 -16.23
N LYS A 104 -7.19 6.18 -14.91
CA LYS A 104 -7.11 4.90 -14.18
C LYS A 104 -8.18 3.91 -14.64
N ILE A 105 -9.37 4.39 -15.01
CA ILE A 105 -10.45 3.56 -15.60
C ILE A 105 -10.04 3.10 -17.00
N ASP A 106 -9.56 4.00 -17.85
CA ASP A 106 -9.16 3.70 -19.23
C ASP A 106 -7.96 2.72 -19.30
N ASP A 107 -6.99 2.88 -18.37
CA ASP A 107 -5.86 1.96 -18.18
C ASP A 107 -6.27 0.58 -17.64
N GLY A 108 -7.54 0.38 -17.29
CA GLY A 108 -8.07 -0.88 -16.76
C GLY A 108 -7.63 -1.19 -15.34
N LYS A 109 -7.03 -0.23 -14.61
CA LYS A 109 -6.69 -0.38 -13.19
C LYS A 109 -7.95 -0.49 -12.32
N ILE A 110 -9.05 0.14 -12.74
CA ILE A 110 -10.35 0.07 -12.07
C ILE A 110 -11.34 -0.66 -13.00
N THR A 111 -11.76 -1.88 -12.62
CA THR A 111 -12.77 -2.66 -13.37
C THR A 111 -14.03 -2.88 -12.56
N PHE A 112 -15.20 -2.51 -13.09
CA PHE A 112 -16.49 -2.83 -12.48
C PHE A 112 -16.94 -4.24 -12.91
N LYS A 113 -16.83 -5.22 -12.01
CA LYS A 113 -17.45 -6.54 -12.20
C LYS A 113 -18.93 -6.46 -11.88
N LYS A 114 -19.77 -6.96 -12.79
CA LYS A 114 -21.21 -7.13 -12.52
C LYS A 114 -21.36 -8.08 -11.32
N PRO A 115 -22.22 -7.74 -10.33
CA PRO A 115 -22.50 -8.67 -9.24
C PRO A 115 -23.05 -9.96 -9.84
N THR A 116 -22.36 -11.07 -9.60
CA THR A 116 -22.90 -12.40 -9.92
C THR A 116 -24.09 -12.63 -8.99
N ALA A 117 -25.24 -12.98 -9.56
CA ALA A 117 -26.45 -13.28 -8.79
C ALA A 117 -26.09 -14.19 -7.60
N LYS A 118 -26.45 -13.76 -6.38
CA LYS A 118 -26.17 -14.50 -5.17
C LYS A 118 -26.65 -15.94 -5.35
N ARG A 119 -25.76 -16.90 -5.11
CA ARG A 119 -26.16 -18.31 -4.96
C ARG A 119 -27.16 -18.36 -3.79
N PRO A 120 -28.22 -19.17 -3.84
CA PRO A 120 -29.31 -19.14 -2.85
C PRO A 120 -28.92 -19.68 -1.46
N ASN A 121 -27.64 -19.64 -1.07
CA ASN A 121 -27.19 -20.22 0.21
C ASN A 121 -25.99 -19.49 0.84
N ASP A 122 -25.87 -18.18 0.60
CA ASP A 122 -24.79 -17.36 1.17
C ASP A 122 -25.38 -16.20 1.98
N GLU A 123 -25.75 -16.50 3.23
CA GLU A 123 -26.00 -15.49 4.26
C GLU A 123 -24.66 -14.95 4.78
N SER A 124 -24.02 -14.09 4.01
CA SER A 124 -23.03 -13.17 4.56
C SER A 124 -23.21 -11.78 3.97
N VAL A 125 -23.84 -10.94 4.78
CA VAL A 125 -23.61 -9.52 5.04
C VAL A 125 -22.81 -8.77 3.96
N ASP A 126 -23.53 -8.06 3.09
CA ASP A 126 -23.01 -6.90 2.36
C ASP A 126 -24.13 -5.87 2.31
N GLU A 127 -24.24 -5.10 3.39
CA GLU A 127 -25.24 -4.06 3.60
C GLU A 127 -24.58 -2.70 3.32
N ALA A 128 -24.26 -2.40 2.05
CA ALA A 128 -23.73 -1.10 1.65
C ALA A 128 -24.01 -0.69 0.19
N ALA A 129 -24.99 -1.32 -0.49
CA ALA A 129 -25.31 -1.00 -1.89
C ALA A 129 -26.80 -0.67 -2.05
N ALA A 130 -27.26 0.41 -1.39
CA ALA A 130 -28.61 0.93 -1.57
C ALA A 130 -28.60 2.47 -1.67
N ALA A 131 -28.11 3.01 -2.80
CA ALA A 131 -28.50 4.34 -3.29
C ALA A 131 -28.08 4.56 -4.76
N SER A 132 -28.96 4.22 -5.71
CA SER A 132 -29.17 4.96 -6.97
C SER A 132 -30.30 4.32 -7.80
N ASP A 133 -31.54 4.58 -7.36
CA ASP A 133 -32.79 4.05 -7.91
C ASP A 133 -33.28 4.76 -9.21
N ALA A 134 -32.37 5.19 -10.09
CA ALA A 134 -32.75 5.95 -11.29
C ALA A 134 -32.53 5.20 -12.63
N VAL A 135 -31.75 4.10 -12.64
CA VAL A 135 -31.32 3.45 -13.91
C VAL A 135 -32.01 2.10 -14.17
N ILE A 136 -32.81 1.60 -13.23
CA ILE A 136 -33.37 0.22 -13.30
C ILE A 136 -34.68 0.16 -14.11
N LYS A 137 -35.40 1.27 -14.31
CA LYS A 137 -36.75 1.26 -14.92
C LYS A 137 -36.80 0.95 -16.41
N ASP A 138 -35.72 1.21 -17.17
CA ASP A 138 -35.73 1.03 -18.63
C ASP A 138 -35.30 -0.37 -19.12
N LYS A 139 -34.73 -1.22 -18.25
CA LYS A 139 -34.20 -2.53 -18.66
C LYS A 139 -35.12 -3.72 -18.38
N THR A 140 -36.16 -3.55 -17.57
CA THR A 140 -37.07 -4.65 -17.20
C THR A 140 -38.04 -5.02 -18.32
N LEU A 141 -38.38 -4.10 -19.24
CA LEU A 141 -39.30 -4.38 -20.36
C LEU A 141 -38.69 -5.22 -21.50
N ARG A 142 -37.36 -5.34 -21.60
CA ARG A 142 -36.70 -6.03 -22.73
C ARG A 142 -36.39 -7.51 -22.47
N LEU A 143 -36.40 -7.96 -21.22
CA LEU A 143 -35.93 -9.32 -20.83
C LEU A 143 -37.05 -10.35 -20.62
N GLU A 144 -38.33 -9.94 -20.63
CA GLU A 144 -39.47 -10.87 -20.46
C GLU A 144 -39.88 -11.61 -21.75
N ALA A 145 -39.34 -11.22 -22.91
CA ALA A 145 -39.68 -11.83 -24.20
C ALA A 145 -38.90 -13.11 -24.54
N GLU A 146 -37.76 -13.38 -23.88
CA GLU A 146 -36.80 -14.40 -24.35
C GLU A 146 -36.70 -15.67 -23.51
N LYS A 147 -37.31 -15.75 -22.32
CA LYS A 147 -37.10 -16.87 -21.38
C LYS A 147 -38.09 -18.05 -21.49
N LYS A 148 -38.98 -18.10 -22.48
CA LYS A 148 -39.97 -19.19 -22.63
C LYS A 148 -39.52 -20.38 -23.50
N ARG A 149 -38.23 -20.57 -23.79
CA ARG A 149 -37.77 -21.61 -24.75
C ARG A 149 -36.79 -22.67 -24.26
N ASP A 150 -36.20 -22.57 -23.06
CA ASP A 150 -35.07 -23.45 -22.71
C ASP A 150 -35.30 -24.38 -21.50
N ASP A 151 -36.55 -24.60 -21.09
CA ASP A 151 -36.94 -25.49 -19.97
C ASP A 151 -36.87 -27.01 -20.27
N ALA A 152 -36.13 -27.43 -21.29
CA ALA A 152 -36.08 -28.85 -21.66
C ALA A 152 -34.68 -29.28 -22.10
N ILE A 153 -33.80 -29.67 -21.15
CA ILE A 153 -32.91 -30.85 -21.25
C ILE A 153 -32.30 -31.12 -19.85
N LYS A 154 -32.54 -32.35 -19.39
CA LYS A 154 -32.34 -32.88 -18.05
C LYS A 154 -30.89 -33.32 -17.78
N LYS A 155 -30.48 -33.15 -16.51
CA LYS A 155 -29.58 -34.00 -15.68
C LYS A 155 -28.15 -34.27 -16.20
N LYS A 156 -27.19 -33.46 -15.75
CA LYS A 156 -25.76 -33.81 -15.71
C LYS A 156 -25.37 -34.03 -14.24
N THR A 157 -25.05 -35.27 -13.87
CA THR A 157 -24.49 -35.60 -12.55
C THR A 157 -23.04 -35.10 -12.50
N ASN A 158 -22.71 -34.32 -11.47
CA ASN A 158 -21.35 -33.77 -11.27
C ASN A 158 -20.38 -34.89 -10.87
N THR A 159 -19.59 -35.39 -11.82
CA THR A 159 -18.52 -36.38 -11.57
C THR A 159 -17.18 -35.73 -11.18
N ALA A 160 -17.15 -34.42 -10.92
CA ALA A 160 -15.92 -33.65 -10.81
C ALA A 160 -15.44 -33.39 -9.36
N LEU A 161 -16.06 -34.04 -8.35
CA LEU A 161 -15.70 -33.75 -6.96
C LEU A 161 -14.89 -34.84 -6.27
N LEU A 162 -14.93 -36.11 -6.71
CA LEU A 162 -14.08 -37.18 -6.18
C LEU A 162 -14.02 -38.32 -7.22
N SER A 163 -12.95 -38.40 -8.03
CA SER A 163 -12.51 -39.68 -8.61
C SER A 163 -11.25 -40.09 -7.86
N PHE A 164 -11.40 -40.85 -6.78
CA PHE A 164 -10.26 -41.58 -6.25
C PHE A 164 -9.91 -42.63 -7.30
N GLY A 165 -8.70 -42.56 -7.83
CA GLY A 165 -8.14 -43.64 -8.60
C GLY A 165 -8.16 -44.88 -7.71
N ASP A 166 -8.86 -45.89 -8.19
CA ASP A 166 -8.85 -47.25 -7.68
C ASP A 166 -7.45 -47.82 -7.93
N ASP A 167 -6.49 -47.41 -7.09
CA ASP A 167 -5.17 -48.02 -7.00
C ASP A 167 -5.34 -49.23 -6.07
N GLU A 168 -6.02 -50.25 -6.61
CA GLU A 168 -6.02 -51.60 -6.05
C GLU A 168 -4.57 -52.09 -6.01
N GLU A 169 -4.10 -52.36 -4.79
CA GLU A 169 -3.04 -53.33 -4.53
C GLU A 169 -3.31 -54.62 -5.32
N GLU A 170 -2.41 -55.05 -6.21
CA GLU A 170 -2.16 -56.47 -6.49
C GLU A 170 -0.86 -56.67 -7.32
N GLU A 171 0.10 -57.36 -6.68
CA GLU A 171 1.35 -58.01 -7.14
C GLU A 171 2.55 -57.19 -7.71
#